data_AF-A0A3D4IHB7-F1
#
_entry.id   AF-A0A3D4IHB7-F1
#
_cell.length_a   1.000
_cell.length_b   1.000
_cell.length_c   1.000
_cell.angle_alpha   90.00
_cell.angle_beta   90.00
_cell.angle_gamma   90.00
#
_symmetry.space_group_name_H-M   'P 1'
#
loop_
_entity.id
_entity.type
_entity.pdbx_description
1 polymer ?
#
loop_
_entity_poly.entity_id
_entity_poly.type
_entity_poly.pdbx_seq_one_letter_code
_entity_poly.pdbx_strand_id
1 'polypeptide(L)'
;MPFYQNLHPERDQTDKRIVENLIRLRGALRKTDIPGRSLNDTLLVATWNLRDFDKPSFGFRSKEAFYYIAEIIARFDLVAIQEVYKDLTALNEVMRILGSDWDYIFTDATEGAQGNGECIAFVFDKRKVVFGGLAGELVIPPEDNKLVPQFWRTPLICGFRAGWAKFMICSVHILWGKTQGSKPPPERIEEITRLAQFLKKRTEDKTAWARKLILLGDFNIGKHGDATYKPLEEAGFIVPEHLKEVYTNITRDKQYDQILFRQLEDSLEFIKGGTFDYFEHVFREEDEPAYAAEIEAYRSKRTKSEPNDNPETSESEDKKRLAYYRKWRTYQMSDHLPLWVAFRIDFSDEYLERKLKPQTPT
;
A
#
# COMPACT_ATOMS: atom_id res chain seq x y z
N MET A 1 -9.31 -8.91 -14.74
CA MET A 1 -8.34 -9.99 -14.45
C MET A 1 -7.08 -9.63 -15.21
N PRO A 2 -5.88 -9.85 -14.67
CA PRO A 2 -4.65 -9.57 -15.40
C PRO A 2 -4.56 -10.35 -16.73
N PHE A 3 -3.89 -9.75 -17.71
CA PHE A 3 -3.69 -10.28 -19.06
C PHE A 3 -2.39 -11.08 -19.13
N TYR A 4 -2.50 -12.40 -19.21
CA TYR A 4 -1.34 -13.31 -19.34
C TYR A 4 -1.01 -13.70 -20.79
N GLN A 5 -1.73 -13.14 -21.78
CA GLN A 5 -1.62 -13.54 -23.19
C GLN A 5 -0.22 -13.32 -23.81
N ASN A 6 0.62 -12.49 -23.18
CA ASN A 6 1.99 -12.20 -23.60
C ASN A 6 3.04 -13.12 -22.91
N LEU A 7 2.58 -14.17 -22.22
CA LEU A 7 3.42 -15.24 -21.72
C LEU A 7 3.37 -16.42 -22.68
N HIS A 8 4.53 -16.84 -23.18
CA HIS A 8 4.69 -17.91 -24.15
C HIS A 8 5.56 -19.04 -23.55
N PRO A 9 5.03 -19.80 -22.58
CA PRO A 9 5.78 -20.80 -21.83
C PRO A 9 6.30 -21.97 -22.71
N GLU A 10 5.77 -22.13 -23.91
CA GLU A 10 6.24 -23.11 -24.90
C GLU A 10 7.50 -22.66 -25.65
N ARG A 11 7.86 -21.37 -25.57
CA ARG A 11 8.99 -20.76 -26.28
C ARG A 11 10.07 -20.22 -25.35
N ASP A 12 9.69 -19.85 -24.13
CA ASP A 12 10.58 -19.19 -23.19
C ASP A 12 10.47 -19.81 -21.78
N GLN A 13 11.62 -20.22 -21.24
CA GLN A 13 11.71 -20.89 -19.95
C GLN A 13 11.40 -19.93 -18.80
N THR A 14 11.64 -18.63 -18.97
CA THR A 14 11.26 -17.61 -17.98
C THR A 14 9.74 -17.50 -17.92
N ASP A 15 9.06 -17.38 -19.06
CA ASP A 15 7.60 -17.37 -19.14
C ASP A 15 6.97 -18.63 -18.56
N LYS A 16 7.59 -19.81 -18.77
CA LYS A 16 7.17 -21.05 -18.11
C LYS A 16 7.20 -20.94 -16.59
N ARG A 17 8.31 -20.44 -16.02
CA ARG A 17 8.44 -20.18 -14.58
C ARG A 17 7.39 -19.18 -14.09
N ILE A 18 7.15 -18.10 -14.83
CA ILE A 18 6.13 -17.09 -14.51
C ILE A 18 4.75 -17.74 -14.40
N VAL A 19 4.37 -18.54 -15.39
CA VAL A 19 3.06 -19.20 -15.43
C VAL A 19 2.88 -20.18 -14.26
N GLU A 20 3.88 -21.03 -13.99
CA GLU A 20 3.84 -21.99 -12.87
C GLU A 20 3.70 -21.27 -11.52
N ASN A 21 4.44 -20.19 -11.33
CA ASN A 21 4.39 -19.37 -10.12
C ASN A 21 3.08 -18.57 -10.01
N LEU A 22 2.53 -18.05 -11.11
CA LEU A 22 1.23 -17.40 -11.14
C LEU A 22 0.11 -18.36 -10.74
N ILE A 23 0.14 -19.61 -11.21
CA ILE A 23 -0.83 -20.63 -10.80
C ILE A 23 -0.78 -20.83 -9.28
N ARG A 24 0.43 -20.91 -8.71
CA ARG A 24 0.64 -21.05 -7.26
C ARG A 24 0.16 -19.83 -6.49
N LEU A 25 0.54 -18.63 -6.92
CA LEU A 25 0.14 -17.35 -6.33
C LEU A 25 -1.39 -17.17 -6.34
N ARG A 26 -2.03 -17.48 -7.47
CA ARG A 26 -3.49 -17.47 -7.62
C ARG A 26 -4.18 -18.47 -6.71
N GLY A 27 -3.62 -19.66 -6.59
CA GLY A 27 -4.10 -20.67 -5.66
C GLY A 27 -4.04 -20.17 -4.21
N ALA A 28 -2.95 -19.52 -3.82
CA ALA A 28 -2.79 -18.94 -2.49
C ALA A 28 -3.80 -17.81 -2.24
N LEU A 29 -3.89 -16.81 -3.13
CA LEU A 29 -4.82 -15.67 -3.00
C LEU A 29 -6.31 -16.09 -2.89
N ARG A 30 -6.67 -17.26 -3.40
CA ARG A 30 -8.02 -17.86 -3.27
C ARG A 30 -8.23 -18.62 -1.96
N LYS A 31 -7.16 -19.17 -1.38
CA LYS A 31 -7.18 -19.94 -0.13
C LYS A 31 -6.92 -19.09 1.11
N THR A 32 -6.44 -17.86 0.92
CA THR A 32 -6.24 -16.93 2.02
C THR A 32 -7.55 -16.47 2.61
N ASP A 33 -7.43 -15.81 3.75
CA ASP A 33 -8.52 -15.14 4.45
C ASP A 33 -9.08 -13.90 3.74
N ILE A 34 -8.52 -13.53 2.58
CA ILE A 34 -9.02 -12.42 1.77
C ILE A 34 -10.37 -12.83 1.17
N PRO A 35 -11.47 -12.11 1.42
CA PRO A 35 -12.76 -12.45 0.81
C PRO A 35 -12.73 -12.44 -0.72
N GLY A 36 -13.61 -13.21 -1.34
CA GLY A 36 -13.87 -13.10 -2.78
C GLY A 36 -14.29 -11.68 -3.16
N ARG A 37 -13.84 -11.19 -4.32
CA ARG A 37 -14.33 -9.94 -4.87
C ARG A 37 -15.80 -10.10 -5.26
N SER A 38 -16.65 -9.25 -4.70
CA SER A 38 -18.03 -9.05 -5.12
C SER A 38 -18.14 -7.74 -5.91
N LEU A 39 -19.18 -7.56 -6.72
CA LEU A 39 -19.44 -6.24 -7.33
C LEU A 39 -20.18 -5.30 -6.37
N ASN A 40 -21.06 -5.86 -5.53
CA ASN A 40 -22.05 -5.07 -4.77
C ASN A 40 -21.90 -5.18 -3.26
N ASP A 41 -21.40 -6.31 -2.72
CA ASP A 41 -21.56 -6.62 -1.29
C ASP A 41 -20.43 -6.04 -0.44
N THR A 42 -19.20 -6.18 -0.94
CA THR A 42 -17.97 -5.88 -0.20
C THR A 42 -17.14 -4.82 -0.93
N LEU A 43 -16.17 -4.20 -0.27
CA LEU A 43 -15.13 -3.37 -0.88
C LEU A 43 -13.78 -3.78 -0.29
N LEU A 44 -12.88 -4.28 -1.14
CA LEU A 44 -11.53 -4.67 -0.76
C LEU A 44 -10.55 -3.53 -1.05
N VAL A 45 -9.99 -2.94 0.00
CA VAL A 45 -9.00 -1.87 -0.08
C VAL A 45 -7.66 -2.37 0.44
N ALA A 46 -6.58 -2.06 -0.24
CA ALA A 46 -5.23 -2.35 0.21
C ALA A 46 -4.30 -1.13 0.15
N THR A 47 -3.22 -1.19 0.92
CA THR A 47 -2.07 -0.30 0.80
C THR A 47 -0.80 -1.12 0.67
N TRP A 48 0.12 -0.69 -0.18
CA TRP A 48 1.36 -1.42 -0.44
C TRP A 48 2.50 -0.47 -0.83
N ASN A 49 3.49 -0.33 0.05
CA ASN A 49 4.76 0.28 -0.30
C ASN A 49 5.53 -0.68 -1.21
N LEU A 50 5.86 -0.25 -2.43
CA LEU A 50 6.59 -1.07 -3.42
C LEU A 50 8.11 -0.87 -3.38
N ARG A 51 8.66 -0.18 -2.37
CA ARG A 51 10.10 0.00 -2.14
C ARG A 51 10.86 0.46 -3.39
N ASP A 52 11.03 1.77 -3.53
CA ASP A 52 11.74 2.43 -4.62
C ASP A 52 11.29 1.86 -5.99
N PHE A 53 9.98 1.89 -6.28
CA PHE A 53 9.38 1.19 -7.41
C PHE A 53 9.99 1.62 -8.75
N ASP A 54 10.95 0.81 -9.21
CA ASP A 54 11.81 0.97 -10.38
C ASP A 54 12.69 2.23 -10.41
N LYS A 55 13.13 2.64 -9.22
CA LYS A 55 14.24 3.58 -9.12
C LYS A 55 15.54 2.91 -9.58
N PRO A 56 16.36 3.56 -10.44
CA PRO A 56 17.54 2.93 -11.03
C PRO A 56 18.61 2.44 -10.03
N SER A 57 18.61 2.95 -8.80
CA SER A 57 19.63 2.69 -7.77
C SER A 57 19.88 1.21 -7.48
N PHE A 58 18.89 0.35 -7.67
CA PHE A 58 18.95 -1.07 -7.28
C PHE A 58 18.65 -2.04 -8.43
N GLY A 59 18.65 -1.53 -9.66
CA GLY A 59 18.20 -2.24 -10.85
C GLY A 59 16.68 -2.15 -11.04
N PHE A 60 16.23 -2.69 -12.16
CA PHE A 60 14.81 -2.71 -12.54
C PHE A 60 14.17 -4.04 -12.17
N ARG A 61 12.84 -4.03 -12.03
CA ARG A 61 12.06 -5.25 -11.83
C ARG A 61 12.10 -6.14 -13.06
N SER A 62 12.11 -7.45 -12.82
CA SER A 62 11.99 -8.45 -13.86
C SER A 62 10.56 -8.53 -14.39
N LYS A 63 10.39 -9.13 -15.57
CA LYS A 63 9.07 -9.42 -16.17
C LYS A 63 8.16 -10.15 -15.16
N GLU A 64 8.69 -11.12 -14.42
CA GLU A 64 7.89 -11.91 -13.47
C GLU A 64 7.37 -11.10 -12.29
N ALA A 65 8.15 -10.15 -11.80
CA ALA A 65 7.76 -9.25 -10.73
C ALA A 65 6.52 -8.43 -11.12
N PHE A 66 6.50 -7.86 -12.33
CA PHE A 66 5.34 -7.12 -12.82
C PHE A 66 4.07 -7.98 -12.89
N TYR A 67 4.19 -9.23 -13.34
CA TYR A 67 3.05 -10.16 -13.35
C TYR A 67 2.56 -10.51 -11.94
N TYR A 68 3.44 -10.75 -10.97
CA TYR A 68 3.04 -11.05 -9.61
C TYR A 68 2.44 -9.83 -8.90
N ILE A 69 3.02 -8.64 -9.07
CA ILE A 69 2.49 -7.37 -8.54
C ILE A 69 1.09 -7.13 -9.10
N ALA A 70 0.90 -7.24 -10.42
CA ALA A 70 -0.41 -7.08 -11.05
C ALA A 70 -1.42 -8.13 -10.56
N GLU A 71 -1.00 -9.38 -10.33
CA GLU A 71 -1.87 -10.41 -9.77
C GLU A 71 -2.34 -10.09 -8.36
N ILE A 72 -1.44 -9.62 -7.50
CA ILE A 72 -1.76 -9.24 -6.12
C ILE A 72 -2.68 -8.02 -6.12
N ILE A 73 -2.39 -6.98 -6.91
CA ILE A 73 -3.26 -5.80 -7.04
C ILE A 73 -4.67 -6.23 -7.49
N ALA A 74 -4.76 -7.15 -8.45
CA ALA A 74 -6.03 -7.60 -8.99
C ALA A 74 -6.94 -8.34 -7.99
N ARG A 75 -6.39 -8.75 -6.84
CA ARG A 75 -7.16 -9.35 -5.75
C ARG A 75 -8.04 -8.33 -5.03
N PHE A 76 -7.69 -7.05 -5.06
CA PHE A 76 -8.40 -5.97 -4.39
C PHE A 76 -9.23 -5.15 -5.39
N ASP A 77 -10.03 -4.21 -4.88
CA ASP A 77 -10.83 -3.29 -5.72
C ASP A 77 -10.16 -1.91 -5.87
N LEU A 78 -9.43 -1.49 -4.83
CA LEU A 78 -8.70 -0.23 -4.74
C LEU A 78 -7.40 -0.47 -3.95
N VAL A 79 -6.26 -0.10 -4.53
CA VAL A 79 -4.94 -0.25 -3.90
C VAL A 79 -4.22 1.08 -3.89
N ALA A 80 -3.79 1.52 -2.72
CA ALA A 80 -2.86 2.63 -2.57
C ALA A 80 -1.43 2.12 -2.66
N ILE A 81 -0.62 2.71 -3.51
CA ILE A 81 0.76 2.32 -3.76
C ILE A 81 1.67 3.49 -3.37
N GLN A 82 2.61 3.22 -2.48
CA GLN A 82 3.65 4.17 -2.09
C GLN A 82 4.97 3.86 -2.81
N GLU A 83 5.85 4.87 -2.87
CA GLU A 83 7.18 4.81 -3.50
C GLU A 83 7.15 4.50 -5.00
N VAL A 84 6.13 4.98 -5.73
CA VAL A 84 6.14 4.95 -7.20
C VAL A 84 7.20 5.91 -7.70
N TYR A 85 8.17 5.48 -8.51
CA TYR A 85 9.16 6.42 -9.04
C TYR A 85 8.54 7.37 -10.07
N LYS A 86 9.06 8.60 -10.17
CA LYS A 86 8.61 9.63 -11.11
C LYS A 86 8.60 9.18 -12.58
N ASP A 87 9.47 8.23 -12.94
CA ASP A 87 9.39 7.53 -14.21
C ASP A 87 8.32 6.43 -14.11
N LEU A 88 7.16 6.71 -14.70
CA LEU A 88 5.99 5.84 -14.63
C LEU A 88 6.10 4.57 -15.48
N THR A 89 7.24 4.28 -16.11
CA THR A 89 7.42 3.08 -16.95
C THR A 89 6.97 1.80 -16.25
N ALA A 90 7.37 1.62 -14.99
CA ALA A 90 6.99 0.46 -14.19
C ALA A 90 5.50 0.41 -13.83
N LEU A 91 4.90 1.56 -13.47
CA LEU A 91 3.47 1.64 -13.21
C LEU A 91 2.66 1.35 -14.48
N ASN A 92 3.08 1.91 -15.61
CA ASN A 92 2.46 1.67 -16.91
C ASN A 92 2.52 0.19 -17.31
N GLU A 93 3.60 -0.52 -16.99
CA GLU A 93 3.71 -1.96 -17.26
C GLU A 93 2.74 -2.77 -16.39
N VAL A 94 2.61 -2.45 -15.09
CA VAL A 94 1.59 -3.06 -14.22
C VAL A 94 0.18 -2.79 -14.76
N MET A 95 -0.12 -1.54 -15.12
CA MET A 95 -1.42 -1.17 -15.68
C MET A 95 -1.71 -1.86 -17.01
N ARG A 96 -0.69 -2.06 -17.87
CA ARG A 96 -0.80 -2.83 -19.11
C ARG A 96 -1.17 -4.28 -18.84
N ILE A 97 -0.60 -4.89 -17.80
CA ILE A 97 -0.92 -6.26 -17.37
C ILE A 97 -2.31 -6.32 -16.72
N LEU A 98 -2.70 -5.36 -15.88
CA LEU A 98 -4.04 -5.28 -15.28
C LEU A 98 -5.15 -5.11 -16.34
N GLY A 99 -4.87 -4.31 -17.37
CA GLY A 99 -5.70 -4.06 -18.53
C GLY A 99 -6.79 -3.00 -18.35
N SER A 100 -7.66 -2.87 -19.35
CA SER A 100 -8.56 -1.71 -19.53
C SER A 100 -9.62 -1.50 -18.45
N ASP A 101 -9.93 -2.55 -17.68
CA ASP A 101 -10.87 -2.46 -16.56
C ASP A 101 -10.28 -1.67 -15.37
N TRP A 102 -8.98 -1.41 -15.37
CA TRP A 102 -8.29 -0.70 -14.31
C TRP A 102 -7.97 0.74 -14.71
N ASP A 103 -7.89 1.59 -13.70
CA ASP A 103 -7.41 2.97 -13.83
C ASP A 103 -6.56 3.34 -12.62
N TYR A 104 -5.92 4.50 -12.72
CA TYR A 104 -5.07 5.00 -11.64
C TYR A 104 -5.08 6.53 -11.57
N ILE A 105 -4.86 7.02 -10.35
CA ILE A 105 -4.63 8.42 -10.04
C ILE A 105 -3.31 8.48 -9.27
N PHE A 106 -2.43 9.40 -9.61
CA PHE A 106 -1.15 9.53 -8.93
C PHE A 106 -0.78 11.00 -8.74
N THR A 107 0.04 11.29 -7.73
CA THR A 107 0.62 12.62 -7.53
C THR A 107 1.77 12.86 -8.50
N ASP A 108 2.11 14.13 -8.75
CA ASP A 108 3.45 14.43 -9.23
C ASP A 108 4.50 14.00 -8.17
N ALA A 109 5.76 13.92 -8.58
CA ALA A 109 6.83 13.61 -7.64
C ALA A 109 7.00 14.77 -6.66
N THR A 110 7.15 14.48 -5.36
CA THR A 110 7.45 15.55 -4.40
C THR A 110 8.85 16.11 -4.70
N GLU A 111 8.90 17.40 -5.02
CA GLU A 111 10.14 18.10 -5.38
C GLU A 111 11.08 18.28 -4.18
N GLY A 112 12.39 18.32 -4.47
CA GLY A 112 13.44 18.43 -3.48
C GLY A 112 13.96 17.09 -2.93
N ALA A 113 15.06 17.15 -2.18
CA ALA A 113 15.76 15.95 -1.72
C ALA A 113 14.91 15.05 -0.80
N GLN A 114 13.95 15.64 -0.08
CA GLN A 114 13.08 14.95 0.88
C GLN A 114 12.00 14.10 0.19
N GLY A 115 11.55 14.49 -1.00
CA GLY A 115 10.53 13.77 -1.76
C GLY A 115 11.06 12.54 -2.52
N ASN A 116 12.39 12.38 -2.61
CA ASN A 116 13.08 11.21 -3.18
C ASN A 116 12.69 10.85 -4.63
N GLY A 117 12.01 11.75 -5.36
CA GLY A 117 11.47 11.49 -6.68
C GLY A 117 10.33 10.46 -6.69
N GLU A 118 9.62 10.34 -5.56
CA GLU A 118 8.52 9.39 -5.37
C GLU A 118 7.16 10.06 -5.54
N CYS A 119 6.22 9.28 -6.04
CA CYS A 119 4.81 9.56 -6.19
C CYS A 119 3.98 8.59 -5.32
N ILE A 120 2.76 8.99 -5.02
CA ILE A 120 1.73 8.13 -4.45
C ILE A 120 0.69 7.85 -5.52
N ALA A 121 0.24 6.60 -5.65
CA ALA A 121 -0.79 6.22 -6.62
C ALA A 121 -1.96 5.49 -5.95
N PHE A 122 -3.17 5.70 -6.47
CA PHE A 122 -4.33 4.85 -6.26
C PHE A 122 -4.61 4.09 -7.55
N VAL A 123 -4.61 2.76 -7.50
CA VAL A 123 -4.94 1.88 -8.62
C VAL A 123 -6.26 1.19 -8.31
N PHE A 124 -7.23 1.21 -9.23
CA PHE A 124 -8.58 0.75 -8.94
C PHE A 124 -9.29 0.11 -10.13
N ASP A 125 -10.20 -0.80 -9.84
CA ASP A 125 -11.04 -1.48 -10.83
C ASP A 125 -12.30 -0.67 -11.13
N LYS A 126 -12.35 -0.05 -12.30
CA LYS A 126 -13.42 0.86 -12.75
C LYS A 126 -14.79 0.20 -12.88
N ARG A 127 -14.85 -1.12 -12.93
CA ARG A 127 -16.13 -1.85 -12.97
C ARG A 127 -16.91 -1.71 -11.66
N LYS A 128 -16.22 -1.32 -10.57
CA LYS A 128 -16.80 -1.20 -9.23
C LYS A 128 -16.48 0.14 -8.57
N VAL A 129 -15.23 0.58 -8.65
CA VAL A 129 -14.75 1.80 -7.99
C VAL A 129 -14.75 2.94 -8.99
N VAL A 130 -15.53 3.98 -8.71
CA VAL A 130 -15.69 5.17 -9.55
C VAL A 130 -15.01 6.35 -8.88
N PHE A 131 -14.10 7.00 -9.60
CA PHE A 131 -13.49 8.24 -9.14
C PHE A 131 -14.54 9.36 -9.07
N GLY A 132 -14.59 10.02 -7.92
CA GLY A 132 -15.63 10.97 -7.54
C GLY A 132 -15.38 12.43 -7.95
N GLY A 133 -14.22 12.71 -8.58
CA GLY A 133 -13.79 14.04 -9.00
C GLY A 133 -12.98 14.82 -7.95
N LEU A 134 -12.98 14.38 -6.68
CA LEU A 134 -12.10 14.96 -5.67
C LEU A 134 -10.73 14.30 -5.73
N ALA A 135 -9.70 15.05 -6.09
CA ALA A 135 -8.30 14.71 -5.82
C ALA A 135 -7.60 15.96 -5.29
N GLY A 136 -6.67 15.78 -4.37
CA GLY A 136 -5.86 16.88 -3.87
C GLY A 136 -4.72 16.40 -3.01
N GLU A 137 -3.78 17.30 -2.80
CA GLU A 137 -2.65 17.11 -1.90
C GLU A 137 -2.88 17.90 -0.61
N LEU A 138 -2.44 17.36 0.52
CA LEU A 138 -2.59 18.02 1.81
C LEU A 138 -1.43 18.98 2.04
N VAL A 139 -1.72 20.28 2.08
CA VAL A 139 -0.75 21.32 2.45
C VAL A 139 -1.06 21.87 3.84
N ILE A 140 -0.02 22.16 4.60
CA ILE A 140 -0.14 22.73 5.94
C ILE A 140 -0.27 24.24 5.80
N PRO A 141 -1.37 24.86 6.26
CA PRO A 141 -1.52 26.32 6.19
C PRO A 141 -0.51 27.02 7.10
N PRO A 142 -0.12 28.28 6.80
CA PRO A 142 0.74 29.06 7.68
C PRO A 142 0.08 29.30 9.05
N GLU A 143 0.89 29.36 10.09
CA GLU A 143 0.47 29.70 11.46
C GLU A 143 0.98 31.10 11.80
N ASP A 144 0.11 32.00 12.27
CA ASP A 144 0.45 33.40 12.59
C ASP A 144 1.23 34.14 11.48
N ASN A 145 0.83 33.91 10.22
CA ASN A 145 1.50 34.43 9.01
C ASN A 145 2.97 33.97 8.84
N LYS A 146 3.40 32.92 9.53
CA LYS A 146 4.71 32.31 9.36
C LYS A 146 4.61 31.02 8.56
N LEU A 147 5.59 30.81 7.67
CA LEU A 147 5.74 29.54 6.97
C LEU A 147 6.03 28.45 7.98
N VAL A 148 5.30 27.35 7.86
CA VAL A 148 5.50 26.13 8.62
C VAL A 148 6.10 25.06 7.72
N PRO A 149 6.96 24.16 8.24
CA PRO A 149 7.44 23.01 7.48
C PRO A 149 6.25 22.22 6.90
N GLN A 150 6.33 21.89 5.62
CA GLN A 150 5.37 21.03 4.93
C GLN A 150 5.69 19.54 5.18
N PHE A 151 4.77 18.67 4.78
CA PHE A 151 5.02 17.23 4.73
C PHE A 151 6.22 16.94 3.81
N TRP A 152 7.05 15.95 4.17
CA TRP A 152 8.20 15.57 3.34
C TRP A 152 7.77 14.93 2.03
N ARG A 153 6.68 14.16 2.09
CA ARG A 153 5.97 13.58 0.94
C ARG A 153 4.52 13.94 1.13
N THR A 154 4.00 14.75 0.21
CA THR A 154 2.67 15.35 0.39
C THR A 154 1.59 14.27 0.30
N PRO A 155 0.71 14.10 1.30
CA PRO A 155 -0.34 13.09 1.25
C PRO A 155 -1.32 13.31 0.09
N LEU A 156 -1.71 12.23 -0.59
CA LEU A 156 -2.74 12.25 -1.63
C LEU A 156 -4.10 11.88 -1.04
N ILE A 157 -5.10 12.77 -1.17
CA ILE A 157 -6.49 12.48 -0.86
C ILE A 157 -7.35 12.42 -2.12
N CYS A 158 -8.13 11.35 -2.26
CA CYS A 158 -9.08 11.17 -3.35
C CYS A 158 -10.48 10.82 -2.82
N GLY A 159 -11.53 11.22 -3.54
CA GLY A 159 -12.90 10.80 -3.30
C GLY A 159 -13.32 9.69 -4.26
N PHE A 160 -13.84 8.59 -3.73
CA PHE A 160 -14.32 7.45 -4.52
C PHE A 160 -15.76 7.07 -4.16
N ARG A 161 -16.39 6.36 -5.09
CA ARG A 161 -17.67 5.68 -4.90
C ARG A 161 -17.54 4.20 -5.25
N ALA A 162 -18.11 3.33 -4.44
CA ALA A 162 -18.27 1.91 -4.73
C ALA A 162 -19.67 1.48 -4.27
N GLY A 163 -20.56 1.16 -5.22
CA GLY A 163 -21.97 0.98 -4.92
C GLY A 163 -22.54 2.20 -4.18
N TRP A 164 -23.10 1.99 -2.98
CA TRP A 164 -23.69 3.05 -2.15
C TRP A 164 -22.65 3.72 -1.23
N ALA A 165 -21.44 3.18 -1.15
CA ALA A 165 -20.37 3.75 -0.34
C ALA A 165 -19.71 4.92 -1.08
N LYS A 166 -19.88 6.13 -0.54
CA LYS A 166 -19.15 7.35 -0.92
C LYS A 166 -18.17 7.70 0.18
N PHE A 167 -16.86 7.73 -0.12
CA PHE A 167 -15.80 7.91 0.88
C PHE A 167 -14.60 8.67 0.30
N MET A 168 -13.86 9.33 1.17
CA MET A 168 -12.52 9.82 0.86
C MET A 168 -11.49 8.78 1.31
N ILE A 169 -10.37 8.72 0.61
CA ILE A 169 -9.20 7.92 0.98
C ILE A 169 -7.97 8.81 0.91
N CYS A 170 -7.13 8.77 1.94
CA CYS A 170 -5.90 9.54 2.05
C CYS A 170 -4.73 8.58 2.22
N SER A 171 -3.76 8.64 1.31
CA SER A 171 -2.53 7.85 1.39
C SER A 171 -1.37 8.72 1.84
N VAL A 172 -0.59 8.21 2.80
CA VAL A 172 0.57 8.89 3.37
C VAL A 172 1.84 8.06 3.18
N HIS A 173 2.98 8.75 3.19
CA HIS A 173 4.30 8.13 3.36
C HIS A 173 5.09 9.01 4.34
N ILE A 174 4.86 8.78 5.64
CA ILE A 174 5.36 9.61 6.73
C ILE A 174 6.88 9.43 6.90
N LEU A 175 7.55 10.49 7.31
CA LEU A 175 9.00 10.53 7.46
C LEU A 175 9.60 9.35 8.23
N TRP A 176 10.62 8.71 7.63
CA TRP A 176 11.59 7.91 8.36
C TRP A 176 12.63 8.82 9.05
N GLY A 177 12.67 8.84 10.38
CA GLY A 177 13.70 9.54 11.13
C GLY A 177 14.40 8.59 12.08
N LYS A 178 15.73 8.79 12.23
CA LYS A 178 16.54 8.00 13.15
C LYS A 178 16.00 8.16 14.56
N THR A 179 15.44 7.08 15.08
CA THR A 179 15.03 6.93 16.48
C THR A 179 16.23 7.20 17.39
N GLN A 180 16.12 8.14 18.34
CA GLN A 180 17.03 8.18 19.48
C GLN A 180 16.54 7.16 20.51
N GLY A 181 17.09 5.95 20.47
CA GLY A 181 16.60 4.82 21.27
C GLY A 181 15.24 4.33 20.80
N SER A 182 14.26 4.18 21.70
CA SER A 182 12.90 3.71 21.38
C SER A 182 11.91 4.82 21.04
N LYS A 183 12.33 6.10 21.04
CA LYS A 183 11.42 7.24 20.87
C LYS A 183 11.43 7.77 19.44
N PRO A 184 10.25 7.90 18.78
CA PRO A 184 10.15 8.50 17.47
C PRO A 184 10.60 9.98 17.51
N PRO A 185 11.15 10.52 16.41
CA PRO A 185 11.55 11.92 16.35
C PRO A 185 10.36 12.85 16.63
N PRO A 186 10.54 13.96 17.38
CA PRO A 186 9.46 14.91 17.66
C PRO A 186 8.76 15.44 16.39
N GLU A 187 9.52 15.69 15.33
CA GLU A 187 9.04 16.15 14.02
C GLU A 187 8.00 15.19 13.42
N ARG A 188 8.18 13.87 13.60
CA ARG A 188 7.23 12.86 13.13
C ARG A 188 5.90 12.94 13.89
N ILE A 189 5.96 13.12 15.21
CA ILE A 189 4.75 13.24 16.04
C ILE A 189 3.99 14.52 15.63
N GLU A 190 4.70 15.62 15.40
CA GLU A 190 4.10 16.86 14.93
C GLU A 190 3.45 16.71 13.54
N GLU A 191 4.12 16.07 12.59
CA GLU A 191 3.60 15.77 11.25
C GLU A 191 2.29 14.96 11.33
N ILE A 192 2.29 13.87 12.11
CA ILE A 192 1.09 13.04 12.33
C ILE A 192 -0.01 13.84 13.04
N THR A 193 0.33 14.68 14.01
CA THR A 193 -0.65 15.50 14.73
C THR A 193 -1.34 16.48 13.78
N ARG A 194 -0.58 17.19 12.94
CA ARG A 194 -1.13 18.13 11.96
C ARG A 194 -2.00 17.42 10.93
N LEU A 195 -1.53 16.28 10.40
CA LEU A 195 -2.30 15.42 9.50
C LEU A 195 -3.64 15.00 10.14
N ALA A 196 -3.59 14.46 11.36
CA ALA A 196 -4.75 13.96 12.08
C ALA A 196 -5.79 15.07 12.31
N GLN A 197 -5.35 16.26 12.76
CA GLN A 197 -6.24 17.40 12.97
C GLN A 197 -6.82 17.96 11.66
N PHE A 198 -6.02 18.02 10.59
CA PHE A 198 -6.48 18.46 9.27
C PHE A 198 -7.61 17.55 8.76
N LEU A 199 -7.38 16.24 8.80
CA LEU A 199 -8.34 15.24 8.34
C LEU A 199 -9.57 15.15 9.25
N LYS A 200 -9.40 15.32 10.57
CA LYS A 200 -10.52 15.44 11.51
C LYS A 200 -11.45 16.58 11.11
N LYS A 201 -10.91 17.79 10.94
CA LYS A 201 -11.70 18.96 10.50
C LYS A 201 -12.42 18.68 9.18
N ARG A 202 -11.75 18.01 8.24
CA ARG A 202 -12.35 17.64 6.95
C ARG A 202 -13.55 16.70 7.10
N THR A 203 -13.49 15.72 8.00
CA THR A 203 -14.61 14.81 8.25
C THR A 203 -15.77 15.47 9.01
N GLU A 204 -15.48 16.49 9.83
CA GLU A 204 -16.48 17.23 10.60
C GLU A 204 -17.27 18.22 9.75
N ASP A 205 -16.64 18.79 8.72
CA ASP A 205 -17.25 19.71 7.76
C ASP A 205 -18.43 19.07 7.02
N LYS A 206 -19.61 19.67 7.18
CA LYS A 206 -20.86 19.23 6.55
C LYS A 206 -20.87 19.44 5.03
N THR A 207 -19.99 20.30 4.52
CA THR A 207 -19.84 20.59 3.08
C THR A 207 -18.76 19.75 2.41
N ALA A 208 -18.00 18.97 3.18
CA ALA A 208 -16.98 18.08 2.64
C ALA A 208 -17.58 17.08 1.65
N TRP A 209 -16.80 16.75 0.61
CA TRP A 209 -17.24 15.86 -0.47
C TRP A 209 -17.79 14.52 0.05
N ALA A 210 -17.12 13.93 1.04
CA ALA A 210 -17.66 12.88 1.91
C ALA A 210 -17.13 13.08 3.33
N ARG A 211 -17.86 12.58 4.33
CA ARG A 211 -17.46 12.65 5.74
C ARG A 211 -16.92 11.31 6.28
N LYS A 212 -16.78 10.33 5.38
CA LYS A 212 -16.13 9.04 5.62
C LYS A 212 -14.73 9.12 5.05
N LEU A 213 -13.74 8.76 5.86
CA LEU A 213 -12.35 8.82 5.48
C LEU A 213 -11.64 7.52 5.85
N ILE A 214 -10.99 6.93 4.85
CA ILE A 214 -10.00 5.89 5.02
C ILE A 214 -8.63 6.56 4.97
N LEU A 215 -7.85 6.46 6.03
CA LEU A 215 -6.47 6.95 6.08
C LEU A 215 -5.55 5.73 6.06
N LEU A 216 -4.63 5.66 5.11
CA LEU A 216 -3.73 4.52 4.97
C LEU A 216 -2.36 4.91 4.44
N GLY A 217 -1.44 3.96 4.37
CA GLY A 217 -0.11 4.14 3.80
C GLY A 217 0.99 3.74 4.78
N ASP A 218 2.20 4.17 4.47
CA ASP A 218 3.37 3.93 5.32
C ASP A 218 3.50 5.05 6.35
N PHE A 219 3.25 4.72 7.62
CA PHE A 219 3.36 5.65 8.74
C PHE A 219 4.75 5.63 9.38
N ASN A 220 5.61 4.68 9.00
CA ASN A 220 6.88 4.42 9.67
C ASN A 220 6.74 4.25 11.20
N ILE A 221 5.59 3.72 11.66
CA ILE A 221 5.30 3.44 13.08
C ILE A 221 5.85 2.06 13.44
N GLY A 222 6.45 1.94 14.63
CA GLY A 222 7.03 0.69 15.10
C GLY A 222 5.96 -0.32 15.46
N LYS A 223 5.11 0.04 16.44
CA LYS A 223 3.99 -0.79 16.93
C LYS A 223 2.78 0.05 17.32
N HIS A 224 1.60 -0.58 17.30
CA HIS A 224 0.38 0.00 17.85
C HIS A 224 0.57 0.36 19.33
N GLY A 225 0.07 1.53 19.74
CA GLY A 225 0.25 2.07 21.09
C GLY A 225 1.51 2.91 21.29
N ASP A 226 2.37 3.06 20.28
CA ASP A 226 3.48 4.01 20.30
C ASP A 226 2.99 5.48 20.39
N ALA A 227 3.84 6.38 20.89
CA ALA A 227 3.51 7.80 21.05
C ALA A 227 3.06 8.51 19.74
N THR A 228 3.48 7.98 18.59
CA THR A 228 3.07 8.44 17.25
C THR A 228 1.62 8.12 16.91
N TYR A 229 1.00 7.18 17.62
CA TYR A 229 -0.37 6.74 17.37
C TYR A 229 -1.41 7.60 18.10
N LYS A 230 -1.04 8.11 19.29
CA LYS A 230 -1.91 8.92 20.15
C LYS A 230 -2.61 10.10 19.44
N PRO A 231 -1.94 10.90 18.58
CA PRO A 231 -2.63 11.99 17.88
C PRO A 231 -3.74 11.52 16.93
N LEU A 232 -3.64 10.32 16.35
CA LEU A 232 -4.67 9.74 15.49
C LEU A 232 -5.89 9.32 16.33
N GLU A 233 -5.67 8.67 17.48
CA GLU A 233 -6.74 8.31 18.41
C GLU A 233 -7.48 9.54 18.94
N GLU A 234 -6.74 10.58 19.36
CA GLU A 234 -7.31 11.85 19.84
C GLU A 234 -8.08 12.60 18.73
N ALA A 235 -7.71 12.39 17.46
CA ALA A 235 -8.45 12.89 16.31
C ALA A 235 -9.68 12.03 15.96
N GLY A 236 -9.90 10.92 16.67
CA GLY A 236 -11.00 10.00 16.49
C GLY A 236 -10.86 9.11 15.25
N PHE A 237 -9.62 8.75 14.90
CA PHE A 237 -9.35 7.63 13.99
C PHE A 237 -9.38 6.31 14.75
N ILE A 238 -9.91 5.28 14.10
CA ILE A 238 -10.07 3.93 14.65
C ILE A 238 -9.26 2.96 13.79
N VAL A 239 -8.41 2.16 14.42
CA VAL A 239 -7.82 0.97 13.79
C VAL A 239 -8.73 -0.23 14.05
N PRO A 240 -9.09 -1.02 13.03
CA PRO A 240 -9.84 -2.25 13.21
C PRO A 240 -9.08 -3.22 14.09
N GLU A 241 -9.80 -3.91 14.98
CA GLU A 241 -9.20 -4.84 15.94
C GLU A 241 -8.29 -5.88 15.28
N HIS A 242 -8.70 -6.41 14.12
CA HIS A 242 -7.93 -7.41 13.38
C HIS A 242 -6.57 -6.90 12.87
N LEU A 243 -6.34 -5.58 12.80
CA LEU A 243 -5.09 -5.01 12.30
C LEU A 243 -4.10 -4.65 13.42
N LYS A 244 -4.52 -4.62 14.69
CA LYS A 244 -3.67 -4.16 15.80
C LYS A 244 -2.42 -5.01 16.01
N GLU A 245 -2.49 -6.29 15.70
CA GLU A 245 -1.39 -7.27 15.84
C GLU A 245 -0.86 -7.76 14.49
N VAL A 246 -1.15 -7.04 13.40
CA VAL A 246 -0.70 -7.39 12.04
C VAL A 246 0.62 -6.69 11.74
N TYR A 247 1.64 -7.46 11.39
CA TYR A 247 2.92 -6.95 10.93
C TYR A 247 2.94 -6.79 9.41
N THR A 248 3.59 -5.73 8.93
CA THR A 248 3.51 -5.30 7.53
C THR A 248 4.83 -5.39 6.79
N ASN A 249 5.92 -5.80 7.46
CA ASN A 249 7.20 -6.07 6.82
C ASN A 249 7.51 -7.58 6.75
N ILE A 250 8.40 -7.96 5.83
CA ILE A 250 8.78 -9.38 5.63
C ILE A 250 9.37 -10.04 6.87
N THR A 251 10.11 -9.31 7.71
CA THR A 251 10.68 -9.84 8.96
C THR A 251 9.64 -9.97 10.09
N ARG A 252 8.42 -9.46 9.88
CA ARG A 252 7.27 -9.55 10.79
C ARG A 252 7.54 -9.01 12.19
N ASP A 253 8.26 -7.90 12.27
CA ASP A 253 8.63 -7.24 13.53
C ASP A 253 8.22 -5.77 13.58
N LYS A 254 7.70 -5.22 12.47
CA LYS A 254 7.25 -3.82 12.35
C LYS A 254 5.85 -3.71 11.75
N GLN A 255 5.13 -2.65 12.15
CA GLN A 255 3.80 -2.30 11.65
C GLN A 255 3.86 -0.94 10.93
N TYR A 256 4.76 -0.83 9.95
CA TYR A 256 5.02 0.42 9.26
C TYR A 256 3.77 0.96 8.58
N ASP A 257 3.03 0.07 7.91
CA ASP A 257 1.83 0.40 7.18
C ASP A 257 0.60 0.35 8.10
N GLN A 258 -0.33 1.28 7.92
CA GLN A 258 -1.54 1.35 8.72
C GLN A 258 -2.76 1.58 7.83
N ILE A 259 -3.93 1.14 8.30
CA ILE A 259 -5.22 1.51 7.75
C ILE A 259 -6.14 1.90 8.91
N LEU A 260 -6.53 3.18 8.93
CA LEU A 260 -7.38 3.79 9.94
C LEU A 260 -8.66 4.35 9.32
N PHE A 261 -9.70 4.44 10.14
CA PHE A 261 -11.02 4.91 9.72
C PHE A 261 -11.48 6.08 10.56
N ARG A 262 -12.13 7.04 9.90
CA ARG A 262 -12.91 8.05 10.58
C ARG A 262 -14.24 8.23 9.86
N GLN A 263 -15.33 8.04 10.60
CA GLN A 263 -16.69 8.24 10.13
C GLN A 263 -17.55 8.83 11.24
N LEU A 264 -18.53 9.67 10.86
CA LEU A 264 -19.53 10.24 11.79
C LEU A 264 -20.90 9.56 11.67
N GLU A 265 -21.12 8.78 10.60
CA GLU A 265 -22.35 8.02 10.34
C GLU A 265 -21.96 6.59 9.90
N ASP A 266 -22.57 5.58 10.53
CA ASP A 266 -22.25 4.15 10.36
C ASP A 266 -22.57 3.65 8.95
N SER A 267 -21.58 3.64 8.06
CA SER A 267 -21.82 3.25 6.66
C SER A 267 -20.61 2.72 5.89
N LEU A 268 -19.50 2.50 6.60
CA LEU A 268 -18.46 1.54 6.22
C LEU A 268 -18.31 0.59 7.40
N GLU A 269 -18.78 -0.64 7.21
CA GLU A 269 -18.71 -1.68 8.22
C GLU A 269 -17.50 -2.55 7.93
N PHE A 270 -16.53 -2.55 8.84
CA PHE A 270 -15.35 -3.39 8.72
C PHE A 270 -15.72 -4.87 8.88
N ILE A 271 -15.29 -5.71 7.93
CA ILE A 271 -15.51 -7.16 7.97
C ILE A 271 -14.23 -7.86 8.46
N LYS A 272 -13.12 -7.66 7.74
CA LYS A 272 -11.85 -8.35 7.98
C LYS A 272 -10.68 -7.57 7.38
N GLY A 273 -9.47 -7.86 7.83
CA GLY A 273 -8.24 -7.32 7.27
C GLY A 273 -7.04 -8.17 7.66
N GLY A 274 -5.89 -7.89 7.08
CA GLY A 274 -4.65 -8.59 7.35
C GLY A 274 -3.57 -8.23 6.32
N THR A 275 -2.51 -9.04 6.27
CA THR A 275 -1.47 -8.95 5.23
C THR A 275 -1.45 -10.19 4.35
N PHE A 276 -0.80 -10.10 3.19
CA PHE A 276 -0.58 -11.24 2.31
C PHE A 276 0.90 -11.43 2.02
N ASP A 277 1.49 -12.48 2.60
CA ASP A 277 2.88 -12.85 2.39
C ASP A 277 3.08 -13.55 1.06
N TYR A 278 3.36 -12.77 0.03
CA TYR A 278 3.63 -13.29 -1.31
C TYR A 278 4.93 -14.09 -1.38
N PHE A 279 5.84 -13.92 -0.43
CA PHE A 279 7.14 -14.58 -0.42
C PHE A 279 7.10 -16.04 0.05
N GLU A 280 5.99 -16.47 0.65
CA GLU A 280 5.61 -17.87 0.87
C GLU A 280 5.21 -18.58 -0.45
N HIS A 281 4.97 -17.82 -1.52
CA HIS A 281 4.37 -18.32 -2.75
C HIS A 281 5.20 -18.04 -3.99
N VAL A 282 5.88 -16.91 -4.08
CA VAL A 282 6.74 -16.56 -5.21
C VAL A 282 8.07 -16.02 -4.72
N PHE A 283 9.11 -16.17 -5.55
CA PHE A 283 10.49 -15.88 -5.16
C PHE A 283 10.93 -16.59 -3.88
N ARG A 284 10.38 -17.77 -3.56
CA ARG A 284 10.64 -18.48 -2.30
C ARG A 284 12.13 -18.77 -2.14
N GLU A 285 12.57 -19.04 -0.92
CA GLU A 285 13.99 -19.36 -0.68
C GLU A 285 14.43 -20.59 -1.47
N GLU A 286 13.55 -21.58 -1.62
CA GLU A 286 13.77 -22.75 -2.47
C GLU A 286 13.83 -22.44 -3.98
N ASP A 287 13.31 -21.28 -4.41
CA ASP A 287 13.40 -20.84 -5.81
C ASP A 287 14.75 -20.18 -6.12
N GLU A 288 15.60 -19.89 -5.12
CA GLU A 288 16.89 -19.19 -5.26
C GLU A 288 17.78 -19.74 -6.38
N PRO A 289 17.99 -21.07 -6.54
CA PRO A 289 18.85 -21.58 -7.59
C PRO A 289 18.42 -21.19 -9.02
N ALA A 290 17.14 -20.89 -9.23
CA ALA A 290 16.61 -20.47 -10.52
C ALA A 290 16.98 -19.02 -10.90
N TYR A 291 17.55 -18.25 -9.97
CA TYR A 291 17.90 -16.83 -10.11
C TYR A 291 19.40 -16.55 -9.96
N ALA A 292 20.24 -17.58 -10.01
CA ALA A 292 21.68 -17.45 -9.76
C ALA A 292 22.35 -16.39 -10.68
N ALA A 293 21.93 -16.28 -11.94
CA ALA A 293 22.47 -15.32 -12.89
C ALA A 293 22.06 -13.87 -12.55
N GLU A 294 20.82 -13.67 -12.18
CA GLU A 294 20.26 -12.38 -11.76
C GLU A 294 20.89 -11.89 -10.45
N ILE A 295 21.09 -12.81 -9.50
CA ILE A 295 21.78 -12.53 -8.23
C ILE A 295 23.24 -12.12 -8.50
N GLU A 296 23.95 -12.82 -9.38
CA GLU A 296 25.35 -12.48 -9.70
C GLU A 296 25.45 -11.11 -10.39
N ALA A 297 24.54 -10.80 -11.32
CA ALA A 297 24.45 -9.49 -11.95
C ALA A 297 24.10 -8.37 -10.95
N TYR A 298 23.27 -8.66 -9.95
CA TYR A 298 22.97 -7.74 -8.85
C TYR A 298 24.20 -7.49 -7.98
N ARG A 299 24.95 -8.53 -7.63
CA ARG A 299 26.20 -8.44 -6.85
C ARG A 299 27.25 -7.60 -7.57
N SER A 300 27.42 -7.78 -8.88
CA SER A 300 28.44 -7.06 -9.65
C SER A 300 28.17 -5.55 -9.79
N LYS A 301 26.90 -5.13 -9.65
CA LYS A 301 26.48 -3.72 -9.80
C LYS A 301 26.50 -2.92 -8.49
N ARG A 302 26.58 -3.58 -7.32
CA ARG A 302 26.67 -2.84 -6.03
C ARG A 302 28.02 -2.11 -5.94
N THR A 303 27.98 -0.79 -5.96
CA THR A 303 29.08 0.05 -5.48
C THR A 303 29.18 -0.06 -3.95
N LYS A 304 30.40 0.06 -3.40
CA LYS A 304 30.75 -0.12 -1.97
C LYS A 304 30.05 0.83 -0.97
N SER A 305 29.00 1.54 -1.35
CA SER A 305 28.41 2.65 -0.58
C SER A 305 27.29 2.26 0.39
N GLU A 306 27.01 0.97 0.60
CA GLU A 306 26.07 0.52 1.64
C GLU A 306 26.80 -0.25 2.75
N PRO A 307 27.07 0.37 3.92
CA PRO A 307 28.00 -0.19 4.90
C PRO A 307 27.47 -1.34 5.76
N ASN A 308 26.15 -1.60 5.82
CA ASN A 308 25.56 -2.30 6.98
C ASN A 308 24.86 -3.65 6.75
N ASP A 309 24.77 -4.16 5.51
CA ASP A 309 24.03 -5.41 5.22
C ASP A 309 24.86 -6.43 4.40
N ASN A 310 26.19 -6.40 4.49
CA ASN A 310 26.97 -7.48 3.89
C ASN A 310 26.90 -8.72 4.78
N PRO A 311 26.60 -9.92 4.22
CA PRO A 311 26.74 -11.14 4.99
C PRO A 311 28.17 -11.21 5.55
N GLU A 312 28.30 -11.60 6.82
CA GLU A 312 29.59 -11.59 7.50
C GLU A 312 30.64 -12.35 6.68
N THR A 313 31.87 -11.85 6.67
CA THR A 313 32.97 -12.42 5.87
C THR A 313 33.29 -13.88 6.24
N SER A 314 32.83 -14.34 7.41
CA SER A 314 32.97 -15.69 7.96
C SER A 314 31.91 -16.70 7.51
N GLU A 315 30.85 -16.28 6.80
CA GLU A 315 29.76 -17.19 6.39
C GLU A 315 30.13 -18.09 5.19
N SER A 316 29.48 -19.25 5.09
CA SER A 316 29.61 -20.12 3.91
C SER A 316 29.06 -19.45 2.66
N GLU A 317 29.58 -19.81 1.48
CA GLU A 317 29.13 -19.23 0.21
C GLU A 317 27.62 -19.44 -0.04
N ASP A 318 27.04 -20.57 0.37
CA ASP A 318 25.60 -20.79 0.26
C ASP A 318 24.78 -19.82 1.13
N LYS A 319 25.25 -19.49 2.35
CA LYS A 319 24.59 -18.50 3.21
C LYS A 319 24.66 -17.10 2.61
N LYS A 320 25.82 -16.73 2.04
CA LYS A 320 25.98 -15.46 1.33
C LYS A 320 25.05 -15.37 0.13
N ARG A 321 24.98 -16.43 -0.68
CA ARG A 321 24.09 -16.50 -1.85
C ARG A 321 22.63 -16.31 -1.46
N LEU A 322 22.18 -17.02 -0.42
CA LEU A 322 20.81 -16.87 0.10
C LEU A 322 20.55 -15.47 0.67
N ALA A 323 21.51 -14.87 1.36
CA ALA A 323 21.39 -13.49 1.86
C ALA A 323 21.25 -12.47 0.71
N TYR A 324 22.07 -12.59 -0.34
CA TYR A 324 21.94 -11.76 -1.54
C TYR A 324 20.60 -11.96 -2.23
N TYR A 325 20.14 -13.20 -2.36
CA TYR A 325 18.82 -13.49 -2.93
C TYR A 325 17.69 -12.86 -2.12
N ARG A 326 17.70 -13.01 -0.79
CA ARG A 326 16.72 -12.39 0.12
C ARG A 326 16.68 -10.88 -0.05
N LYS A 327 17.83 -10.22 -0.21
CA LYS A 327 17.88 -8.77 -0.47
C LYS A 327 17.38 -8.46 -1.89
N TRP A 328 17.86 -9.15 -2.90
CA TRP A 328 17.49 -8.92 -4.30
C TRP A 328 15.97 -9.07 -4.53
N ARG A 329 15.34 -10.13 -4.00
CA ARG A 329 13.89 -10.35 -4.16
C ARG A 329 13.05 -9.21 -3.58
N THR A 330 13.53 -8.50 -2.54
CA THR A 330 12.83 -7.33 -1.99
C THR A 330 12.80 -6.14 -2.95
N TYR A 331 13.79 -6.00 -3.84
CA TYR A 331 13.75 -5.02 -4.93
C TYR A 331 12.91 -5.48 -6.13
N GLN A 332 12.65 -6.79 -6.24
CA GLN A 332 11.73 -7.32 -7.25
C GLN A 332 10.26 -7.12 -6.82
N MET A 333 9.94 -7.41 -5.57
CA MET A 333 8.60 -7.23 -5.01
C MET A 333 8.56 -6.01 -4.09
N SER A 334 8.75 -6.23 -2.79
CA SER A 334 8.95 -5.22 -1.75
C SER A 334 9.51 -5.93 -0.50
N ASP A 335 9.92 -5.17 0.52
CA ASP A 335 10.06 -5.64 1.90
C ASP A 335 8.82 -5.35 2.76
N HIS A 336 7.81 -4.71 2.17
CA HIS A 336 6.47 -4.56 2.73
C HIS A 336 5.51 -5.59 2.16
N LEU A 337 4.58 -6.00 3.00
CA LEU A 337 3.43 -6.83 2.68
C LEU A 337 2.23 -5.93 2.38
N PRO A 338 1.42 -6.23 1.36
CA PRO A 338 0.17 -5.52 1.14
C PRO A 338 -0.73 -5.70 2.36
N LEU A 339 -1.02 -4.59 3.04
CA LEU A 339 -1.98 -4.51 4.14
C LEU A 339 -3.36 -4.23 3.56
N TRP A 340 -4.37 -5.01 3.94
CA TRP A 340 -5.68 -4.95 3.32
C TRP A 340 -6.83 -5.02 4.32
N VAL A 341 -7.98 -4.53 3.88
CA VAL A 341 -9.25 -4.51 4.61
C VAL A 341 -10.42 -4.79 3.66
N ALA A 342 -11.48 -5.36 4.20
CA ALA A 342 -12.75 -5.60 3.55
C ALA A 342 -13.86 -4.84 4.30
N PHE A 343 -14.63 -4.03 3.56
CA PHE A 343 -15.85 -3.39 4.08
C PHE A 343 -17.09 -4.04 3.50
N ARG A 344 -18.18 -4.03 4.26
CA ARG A 344 -19.53 -4.15 3.70
C ARG A 344 -19.90 -2.81 3.08
N ILE A 345 -20.48 -2.84 1.88
CA ILE A 345 -20.93 -1.64 1.16
C ILE A 345 -22.38 -1.73 0.69
N ASP A 346 -23.01 -2.91 0.76
CA ASP A 346 -24.45 -3.04 0.58
C ASP A 346 -25.16 -2.94 1.94
N PHE A 347 -25.97 -1.91 2.07
CA PHE A 347 -26.83 -1.63 3.23
C PHE A 347 -28.28 -1.42 2.80
N SER A 348 -28.65 -1.95 1.63
CA SER A 348 -29.96 -1.70 1.02
C SER A 348 -31.12 -2.20 1.88
N ASP A 349 -31.00 -3.40 2.44
CA ASP A 349 -32.02 -3.96 3.34
C ASP A 349 -32.18 -3.12 4.61
N GLU A 350 -31.10 -2.76 5.31
CA GLU A 350 -31.18 -1.94 6.52
C GLU A 350 -31.71 -0.52 6.21
N TYR A 351 -31.39 0.00 5.02
CA TYR A 351 -31.95 1.26 4.55
C TYR A 351 -33.47 1.16 4.37
N LEU A 352 -33.98 0.10 3.74
CA LEU A 352 -35.41 -0.14 3.53
C LEU A 352 -36.14 -0.35 4.85
N GLU A 353 -35.57 -1.13 5.77
CA GLU A 353 -36.13 -1.32 7.11
C GLU A 353 -36.24 0.00 7.88
N ARG A 354 -35.23 0.87 7.79
CA ARG A 354 -35.28 2.20 8.42
C ARG A 354 -36.38 3.08 7.82
N LYS A 355 -36.73 2.91 6.54
CA LYS A 355 -37.83 3.65 5.90
C LYS A 355 -39.22 3.20 6.39
N LEU A 356 -39.35 1.97 6.90
CA LEU A 356 -40.59 1.48 7.50
C LEU A 356 -40.82 2.02 8.92
N LYS A 357 -39.76 2.49 9.62
CA LYS A 357 -39.87 3.07 10.96
C LYS A 357 -40.41 4.50 10.86
N PRO A 358 -41.40 4.92 11.68
CA PRO A 358 -41.85 6.30 11.73
C PRO A 358 -40.64 7.19 12.03
N GLN A 359 -40.40 8.21 11.20
CA GLN A 359 -39.36 9.18 11.52
C GLN A 359 -39.82 9.97 12.75
N THR A 360 -39.12 9.81 13.88
CA THR A 360 -39.27 10.74 14.99
C THR A 360 -38.85 12.10 14.47
N PRO A 361 -39.73 13.12 14.47
CA PRO A 361 -39.32 14.45 14.05
C PRO A 361 -38.18 14.92 14.97
N THR A 362 -37.03 15.22 14.35
CA THR A 362 -35.86 15.84 14.99
C THR A 362 -36.10 17.30 15.30
#